data_AF-A0A5N6HYA1-F1
#
_entry.id   AF-A0A5N6HYA1-F1
#
_cell.length_a   1.000
_cell.length_b   1.000
_cell.length_c   1.000
_cell.angle_alpha   90.00
_cell.angle_beta   90.00
_cell.angle_gamma   90.00
#
_symmetry.space_group_name_H-M   'P 1'
#
loop_
_entity.id
_entity.type
_entity.pdbx_description
1 polymer ?
#
loop_
_entity_poly.entity_id
_entity_poly.type
_entity_poly.pdbx_seq_one_letter_code
_entity_poly.pdbx_strand_id
1 'polypeptide(L)'
;MPVTLTVAKHGAEQWRAAKATTAEELLKGTSARDYRRSKRLVQSSFDENQVDGTHILQENHISPSENGLVRAVWAAYSNHHHLIIRPEDVWFAILSQLGFYVNAHAEELRSYFVSHEGQKELIVKSTVADFGRLAVAMTEQIQANVKDPELREWIMPAFSTTTPSDTIVSAILMMGAMQKYFSYTMMLMCGIPTVTLLGEREDWAVLLSKLDKIPELGEEPTQFATLLRPVLEHFIASFDSPSSLSVLDFWGRSVHHQGGGSGPSYLSGWVTAFCFWNASGEPLYHKDSVGQGHGCNLDGVGYHRVDTDSIPSGFNTVPVNVNDNGHEYHTVMVAGLVGIQASTGPSAESPNKEAGSLNTIQPVAGWWMYEIDSAAEEARQKEKRDLQAEMDTIKMHADWHSDTKLSDRYWTLCSMHQKLEVF
;
A
#
# COMPACT_ATOMS: atom_id res chain seq x y z
N MET A 1 -4.62 26.13 7.23
CA MET A 1 -5.95 25.57 7.49
C MET A 1 -6.13 24.40 6.55
N PRO A 2 -6.65 23.26 7.02
CA PRO A 2 -6.91 22.09 6.18
C PRO A 2 -7.82 22.39 4.99
N VAL A 3 -7.66 21.64 3.90
CA VAL A 3 -8.53 21.69 2.72
C VAL A 3 -9.17 20.33 2.46
N THR A 4 -10.48 20.33 2.19
CA THR A 4 -11.23 19.15 1.74
C THR A 4 -11.78 19.42 0.34
N LEU A 5 -11.58 18.47 -0.57
CA LEU A 5 -12.07 18.52 -1.94
C LEU A 5 -12.85 17.26 -2.33
N THR A 6 -13.92 17.43 -3.11
CA THR A 6 -14.71 16.32 -3.66
C THR A 6 -14.12 15.91 -5.01
N VAL A 7 -13.61 14.68 -5.08
CA VAL A 7 -12.90 14.14 -6.25
C VAL A 7 -13.83 13.32 -7.14
N ALA A 8 -14.63 12.43 -6.56
CA ALA A 8 -15.62 11.62 -7.28
C ALA A 8 -17.06 12.01 -6.93
N LYS A 9 -18.01 11.70 -7.83
CA LYS A 9 -19.42 12.10 -7.72
C LYS A 9 -20.30 11.10 -6.93
N HIS A 10 -19.75 9.97 -6.50
CA HIS A 10 -20.42 8.97 -5.69
C HIS A 10 -20.09 9.14 -4.20
N GLY A 11 -20.93 8.60 -3.32
CA GLY A 11 -20.63 8.54 -1.88
C GLY A 11 -19.48 7.59 -1.55
N ALA A 12 -19.11 7.53 -0.27
CA ALA A 12 -18.12 6.58 0.25
C ALA A 12 -18.74 5.27 0.77
N GLU A 13 -18.02 4.17 0.63
CA GLU A 13 -18.35 2.85 1.18
C GLU A 13 -17.84 2.67 2.62
N GLN A 14 -18.25 1.57 3.26
CA GLN A 14 -17.89 1.24 4.65
C GLN A 14 -16.55 0.50 4.74
N TRP A 15 -15.65 0.96 5.62
CA TRP A 15 -14.43 0.26 6.00
C TRP A 15 -14.77 -1.03 6.78
N ARG A 16 -14.27 -2.18 6.31
CA ARG A 16 -14.59 -3.50 6.89
C ARG A 16 -13.39 -4.25 7.48
N ALA A 17 -12.17 -3.72 7.38
CA ALA A 17 -11.01 -4.40 7.98
C ALA A 17 -11.07 -4.36 9.50
N ALA A 18 -10.61 -5.42 10.15
CA ALA A 18 -10.66 -5.57 11.60
C ALA A 18 -9.87 -4.47 12.32
N LYS A 19 -10.35 -4.09 13.51
CA LYS A 19 -9.63 -3.25 14.47
C LYS A 19 -8.66 -4.12 15.25
N ALA A 20 -7.41 -3.70 15.40
CA ALA A 20 -6.48 -4.27 16.37
C ALA A 20 -6.83 -3.73 17.78
N THR A 21 -6.78 -4.57 18.80
CA THR A 21 -7.10 -4.20 20.19
C THR A 21 -5.88 -4.03 21.07
N THR A 22 -4.74 -4.66 20.73
CA THR A 22 -3.45 -4.48 21.43
C THR A 22 -2.31 -4.10 20.47
N ALA A 23 -1.20 -3.63 21.04
CA ALA A 23 0.02 -3.33 20.30
C ALA A 23 0.61 -4.57 19.59
N GLU A 24 0.50 -5.75 20.21
CA GLU A 24 0.91 -7.04 19.63
C GLU A 24 0.05 -7.42 18.44
N GLU A 25 -1.27 -7.27 18.53
CA GLU A 25 -2.19 -7.57 17.42
C GLU A 25 -1.93 -6.66 16.22
N LEU A 26 -1.68 -5.37 16.47
CA LEU A 26 -1.33 -4.43 15.42
C LEU A 26 0.02 -4.81 14.79
N LEU A 27 1.08 -5.05 15.58
CA LEU A 27 2.38 -5.49 15.05
C LEU A 27 2.25 -6.78 14.23
N LYS A 28 1.49 -7.77 14.71
CA LYS A 28 1.26 -9.06 14.04
C LYS A 28 0.63 -8.93 12.67
N GLY A 29 -0.30 -7.99 12.50
CA GLY A 29 -0.92 -7.70 11.20
C GLY A 29 -0.08 -6.80 10.30
N THR A 30 0.76 -5.94 10.88
CA THR A 30 1.66 -5.01 10.16
C THR A 30 2.91 -5.72 9.63
N SER A 31 3.52 -6.56 10.46
CA SER A 31 4.70 -7.35 10.14
C SER A 31 4.64 -8.70 10.85
N ALA A 32 4.13 -9.72 10.15
CA ALA A 32 4.12 -11.09 10.64
C ALA A 32 5.54 -11.64 10.86
N ARG A 33 6.56 -11.08 10.18
CA ARG A 33 7.99 -11.38 10.40
C ARG A 33 8.45 -10.87 11.76
N ASP A 34 8.24 -9.58 12.03
CA ASP A 34 8.82 -8.93 13.21
C ASP A 34 8.08 -9.34 14.49
N TYR A 35 6.77 -9.62 14.39
CA TYR A 35 6.02 -10.29 15.46
C TYR A 35 6.54 -11.69 15.79
N ARG A 36 7.00 -12.49 14.81
CA ARG A 36 7.60 -13.83 15.07
C ARG A 36 8.98 -13.71 15.74
N ARG A 37 9.76 -12.71 15.36
CA ARG A 37 11.09 -12.42 15.94
C ARG A 37 10.98 -11.81 17.35
N SER A 38 9.85 -11.19 17.68
CA SER A 38 9.55 -10.65 19.01
C SER A 38 9.32 -11.76 20.05
N LYS A 39 10.26 -11.88 20.99
CA LYS A 39 10.12 -12.64 22.24
C LYS A 39 9.10 -12.00 23.19
N ARG A 40 9.09 -10.66 23.23
CA ARG A 40 8.06 -9.81 23.89
C ARG A 40 8.16 -8.37 23.37
N LEU A 41 7.06 -7.62 23.41
CA LEU A 41 7.15 -6.16 23.34
C LEU A 41 7.85 -5.61 24.59
N VAL A 42 8.54 -4.49 24.41
CA VAL A 42 9.19 -3.70 25.45
C VAL A 42 8.44 -2.38 25.66
N GLN A 43 8.06 -1.71 24.56
CA GLN A 43 7.25 -0.48 24.56
C GLN A 43 6.65 -0.24 23.16
N SER A 44 5.53 0.49 23.06
CA SER A 44 4.99 0.94 21.78
C SER A 44 4.29 2.31 21.85
N SER A 45 4.09 2.96 20.70
CA SER A 45 3.26 4.17 20.58
C SER A 45 1.75 3.91 20.71
N PHE A 46 1.36 2.65 20.85
CA PHE A 46 -0.03 2.19 20.89
C PHE A 46 -0.49 1.78 22.30
N ASP A 47 0.44 1.78 23.26
CA ASP A 47 0.21 1.54 24.68
C ASP A 47 -0.59 2.71 25.31
N GLU A 48 -1.05 2.55 26.55
CA GLU A 48 -1.70 3.64 27.30
C GLU A 48 -0.68 4.74 27.65
N ASN A 49 -0.98 5.98 27.27
CA ASN A 49 -0.14 7.13 27.56
C ASN A 49 -0.18 7.47 29.06
N GLN A 50 0.92 7.17 29.75
CA GLN A 50 1.06 7.32 31.20
C GLN A 50 0.97 8.79 31.70
N VAL A 51 0.88 9.79 30.81
CA VAL A 51 0.78 11.21 31.16
C VAL A 51 -0.68 11.71 31.19
N ASP A 52 -1.55 11.21 30.31
CA ASP A 52 -2.92 11.70 30.15
C ASP A 52 -4.01 10.59 30.12
N GLY A 53 -3.61 9.31 30.14
CA GLY A 53 -4.51 8.17 30.10
C GLY A 53 -5.14 7.88 28.73
N THR A 54 -4.70 8.56 27.67
CA THR A 54 -5.17 8.26 26.31
C THR A 54 -4.63 6.92 25.83
N HIS A 55 -5.45 6.18 25.09
CA HIS A 55 -5.07 4.88 24.53
C HIS A 55 -5.65 4.77 23.13
N ILE A 56 -4.83 5.12 22.15
CA ILE A 56 -5.23 5.33 20.75
C ILE A 56 -5.96 4.13 20.14
N LEU A 57 -5.58 2.89 20.51
CA LEU A 57 -6.25 1.66 20.08
C LEU A 57 -7.62 1.42 20.73
N GLN A 58 -7.88 1.94 21.93
CA GLN A 58 -9.23 1.88 22.51
C GLN A 58 -10.15 2.90 21.82
N GLU A 59 -9.69 4.14 21.72
CA GLU A 59 -10.45 5.28 21.18
C GLU A 59 -10.77 5.18 19.68
N ASN A 60 -9.85 4.64 18.87
CA ASN A 60 -9.93 4.72 17.40
C ASN A 60 -10.07 3.33 16.75
N HIS A 61 -10.62 3.27 15.53
CA HIS A 61 -10.63 2.02 14.73
C HIS A 61 -9.36 1.95 13.89
N ILE A 62 -8.30 1.33 14.41
CA ILE A 62 -7.03 1.16 13.69
C ILE A 62 -6.91 -0.27 13.18
N SER A 63 -6.79 -0.42 11.86
CA SER A 63 -6.49 -1.68 11.19
C SER A 63 -4.98 -1.76 10.86
N PRO A 64 -4.33 -2.91 11.04
CA PRO A 64 -2.91 -3.08 10.69
C PRO A 64 -2.67 -2.94 9.19
N SER A 65 -1.50 -2.42 8.80
CA SER A 65 -1.10 -2.36 7.40
C SER A 65 0.41 -2.26 7.23
N GLU A 66 1.00 -3.13 6.41
CA GLU A 66 2.44 -3.15 6.15
C GLU A 66 2.96 -1.87 5.47
N ASN A 67 2.10 -1.14 4.74
CA ASN A 67 2.39 0.19 4.19
C ASN A 67 1.15 1.08 4.26
N GLY A 68 1.04 1.85 5.35
CA GLY A 68 -0.15 2.64 5.66
C GLY A 68 -0.55 3.64 4.57
N LEU A 69 0.39 4.37 3.97
CA LEU A 69 0.05 5.37 2.92
C LEU A 69 -0.42 4.70 1.63
N VAL A 70 0.38 3.79 1.06
CA VAL A 70 0.08 3.20 -0.25
C VAL A 70 -1.19 2.35 -0.18
N ARG A 71 -1.38 1.58 0.91
CA ARG A 71 -2.59 0.77 1.10
C ARG A 71 -3.81 1.65 1.43
N ALA A 72 -3.68 2.79 2.12
CA ALA A 72 -4.80 3.72 2.32
C ALA A 72 -5.22 4.42 1.02
N VAL A 73 -4.28 4.96 0.22
CA VAL A 73 -4.59 5.59 -1.06
C VAL A 73 -5.24 4.58 -2.03
N TRP A 74 -4.70 3.36 -2.12
CA TRP A 74 -5.31 2.29 -2.91
C TRP A 74 -6.70 1.90 -2.39
N ALA A 75 -6.88 1.68 -1.08
CA ALA A 75 -8.19 1.30 -0.54
C ALA A 75 -9.23 2.43 -0.62
N ALA A 76 -8.82 3.70 -0.56
CA ALA A 76 -9.68 4.85 -0.80
C ALA A 76 -10.14 4.93 -2.26
N TYR A 77 -9.23 4.66 -3.21
CA TYR A 77 -9.54 4.68 -4.63
C TYR A 77 -10.37 3.47 -5.08
N SER A 78 -9.92 2.24 -4.81
CA SER A 78 -10.57 1.02 -5.30
C SER A 78 -11.80 0.57 -4.50
N ASN A 79 -12.03 1.13 -3.30
CA ASN A 79 -13.20 0.81 -2.47
C ASN A 79 -13.89 2.08 -1.95
N HIS A 80 -13.72 3.21 -2.64
CA HIS A 80 -14.46 4.46 -2.38
C HIS A 80 -14.47 4.92 -0.90
N HIS A 81 -13.33 5.03 -0.22
CA HIS A 81 -13.29 5.64 1.11
C HIS A 81 -12.89 7.12 1.00
N HIS A 82 -13.49 8.00 1.81
CA HIS A 82 -12.95 9.35 1.97
C HIS A 82 -11.53 9.24 2.55
N LEU A 83 -10.58 10.05 2.07
CA LEU A 83 -9.17 9.94 2.44
C LEU A 83 -8.71 11.20 3.20
N ILE A 84 -7.98 11.02 4.30
CA ILE A 84 -7.27 12.11 5.00
C ILE A 84 -5.76 11.83 4.95
N ILE A 85 -4.94 12.86 4.70
CA ILE A 85 -3.49 12.78 4.68
C ILE A 85 -2.88 14.00 5.39
N ARG A 86 -1.85 13.80 6.21
CA ARG A 86 -1.02 14.86 6.84
C ARG A 86 0.34 15.01 6.14
N PRO A 87 1.03 16.16 6.29
CA PRO A 87 2.41 16.31 5.81
C PRO A 87 3.36 15.22 6.33
N GLU A 88 3.21 14.80 7.59
CA GLU A 88 4.01 13.74 8.21
C GLU A 88 3.75 12.37 7.58
N ASP A 89 2.51 12.07 7.17
CA ASP A 89 2.18 10.79 6.53
C ASP A 89 2.86 10.66 5.17
N VAL A 90 3.07 11.76 4.46
CA VAL A 90 3.83 11.77 3.20
C VAL A 90 5.34 11.78 3.47
N TRP A 91 5.80 12.55 4.47
CA TRP A 91 7.23 12.59 4.82
C TRP A 91 7.76 11.25 5.34
N PHE A 92 7.01 10.52 6.15
CA PHE A 92 7.41 9.19 6.64
C PHE A 92 7.40 8.13 5.53
N ALA A 93 6.54 8.25 4.51
CA ALA A 93 6.61 7.41 3.32
C ALA A 93 7.86 7.71 2.46
N ILE A 94 8.29 8.97 2.38
CA ILE A 94 9.54 9.36 1.71
C ILE A 94 10.76 8.85 2.50
N LEU A 95 10.78 9.07 3.83
CA LEU A 95 11.88 8.62 4.68
C LEU A 95 12.03 7.10 4.72
N SER A 96 10.93 6.34 4.69
CA SER A 96 11.01 4.87 4.72
C SER A 96 11.61 4.28 3.44
N GLN A 97 11.24 4.86 2.29
CA GLN A 97 11.86 4.58 1.00
C GLN A 97 13.37 4.91 0.99
N LEU A 98 13.75 6.11 1.45
CA LEU A 98 15.16 6.47 1.62
C LEU A 98 15.90 5.53 2.59
N GLY A 99 15.22 5.01 3.60
CA GLY A 99 15.77 4.03 4.54
C GLY A 99 16.16 2.69 3.88
N PHE A 100 15.44 2.24 2.84
CA PHE A 100 15.86 1.06 2.07
C PHE A 100 17.10 1.36 1.23
N TYR A 101 17.11 2.50 0.52
CA TYR A 101 18.24 2.93 -0.28
C TYR A 101 19.52 3.10 0.57
N VAL A 102 19.43 3.85 1.67
CA VAL A 102 20.58 4.12 2.55
C VAL A 102 21.13 2.85 3.20
N ASN A 103 20.27 1.87 3.52
CA ASN A 103 20.73 0.59 4.08
C ASN A 103 21.37 -0.33 3.04
N ALA A 104 20.96 -0.27 1.77
CA ALA A 104 21.56 -1.07 0.69
C ALA A 104 22.87 -0.45 0.17
N HIS A 105 22.88 0.88 0.00
CA HIS A 105 24.03 1.66 -0.45
C HIS A 105 24.86 2.20 0.72
N ALA A 106 24.79 1.57 1.90
CA ALA A 106 25.54 1.95 3.12
C ALA A 106 27.08 1.96 2.92
N GLU A 107 27.53 1.34 1.84
CA GLU A 107 28.93 1.15 1.41
C GLU A 107 29.43 2.28 0.49
N GLU A 108 28.52 2.87 -0.27
CA GLU A 108 28.78 3.95 -1.23
C GLU A 108 28.53 5.30 -0.56
N LEU A 109 27.36 5.41 0.09
CA LEU A 109 26.97 6.49 0.99
C LEU A 109 27.74 6.46 2.32
N ARG A 110 28.61 5.46 2.51
CA ARG A 110 29.65 5.36 3.54
C ARG A 110 30.25 6.71 3.90
N SER A 111 30.94 7.33 2.94
CA SER A 111 31.67 8.59 3.14
C SER A 111 30.76 9.79 3.44
N TYR A 112 29.44 9.64 3.22
CA TYR A 112 28.39 10.58 3.56
C TYR A 112 27.83 10.37 4.98
N PHE A 113 28.03 9.18 5.60
CA PHE A 113 27.41 8.78 6.88
C PHE A 113 28.34 8.06 7.89
N VAL A 114 28.93 6.89 7.59
CA VAL A 114 29.66 5.98 8.55
C VAL A 114 30.77 5.10 7.86
N SER A 115 31.05 3.83 8.24
CA SER A 115 32.30 3.12 7.82
C SER A 115 32.44 1.55 7.76
N HIS A 116 31.41 0.68 7.66
CA HIS A 116 31.51 -0.85 7.67
C HIS A 116 30.32 -1.70 7.05
N GLU A 117 30.52 -2.91 6.42
CA GLU A 117 29.75 -3.63 5.30
C GLU A 117 28.71 -4.83 5.50
N GLY A 118 27.55 -4.89 4.73
CA GLY A 118 26.91 -6.05 3.94
C GLY A 118 25.70 -7.02 4.38
N GLN A 119 24.65 -7.38 3.53
CA GLN A 119 23.58 -8.48 3.75
C GLN A 119 22.44 -8.86 2.66
N LYS A 120 21.24 -9.48 3.05
CA LYS A 120 19.79 -9.59 2.46
C LYS A 120 19.20 -10.84 1.64
N GLU A 121 17.89 -11.11 1.27
CA GLU A 121 16.48 -11.08 1.89
C GLU A 121 15.29 -12.04 1.29
N LEU A 122 13.97 -11.65 1.06
CA LEU A 122 12.68 -12.51 1.04
C LEU A 122 11.46 -12.29 -0.01
N ILE A 123 10.32 -13.08 -0.01
CA ILE A 123 8.98 -12.83 -0.76
C ILE A 123 7.64 -13.67 -0.40
N VAL A 124 6.36 -13.23 -0.74
CA VAL A 124 4.97 -13.83 -0.40
C VAL A 124 3.74 -13.57 -1.42
N LYS A 125 2.44 -14.05 -1.27
CA LYS A 125 1.12 -13.81 -2.09
C LYS A 125 -0.31 -14.30 -1.53
N SER A 126 -1.53 -13.96 -2.09
CA SER A 126 -2.99 -14.32 -1.67
C SER A 126 -4.13 -14.27 -2.82
N THR A 127 -5.53 -14.32 -2.85
CA THR A 127 -6.84 -14.14 -2.01
C THR A 127 -8.20 -14.84 -2.57
N VAL A 128 -9.50 -14.55 -2.13
CA VAL A 128 -10.88 -15.05 -2.61
C VAL A 128 -12.12 -14.07 -2.44
N ALA A 129 -13.18 -13.99 -3.33
CA ALA A 129 -14.52 -13.29 -3.13
C ALA A 129 -15.72 -13.59 -4.16
N ASP A 130 -16.91 -12.91 -4.06
CA ASP A 130 -18.24 -13.15 -4.72
C ASP A 130 -18.75 -12.05 -5.74
N PHE A 131 -19.83 -12.31 -6.53
CA PHE A 131 -20.23 -11.61 -7.78
C PHE A 131 -21.64 -10.99 -7.88
N GLY A 132 -22.64 -11.42 -7.08
CA GLY A 132 -24.07 -11.29 -7.46
C GLY A 132 -24.64 -9.88 -7.74
N ARG A 133 -24.05 -8.82 -7.17
CA ARG A 133 -24.54 -7.42 -7.35
C ARG A 133 -24.24 -6.82 -8.73
N LEU A 134 -23.21 -7.28 -9.43
CA LEU A 134 -22.66 -6.59 -10.60
C LEU A 134 -23.58 -6.63 -11.84
N ALA A 135 -24.49 -7.60 -11.92
CA ALA A 135 -25.36 -7.77 -13.09
C ALA A 135 -26.46 -6.69 -13.22
N VAL A 136 -26.98 -6.16 -12.11
CA VAL A 136 -28.12 -5.20 -12.15
C VAL A 136 -27.72 -3.89 -12.85
N ALA A 137 -26.54 -3.36 -12.53
CA ALA A 137 -26.03 -2.11 -13.10
C ALA A 137 -25.82 -2.19 -14.64
N MET A 138 -25.61 -3.38 -15.19
CA MET A 138 -25.42 -3.54 -16.64
C MET A 138 -26.72 -3.34 -17.44
N THR A 139 -27.91 -3.46 -16.83
CA THR A 139 -29.20 -3.17 -17.49
C THR A 139 -29.33 -1.72 -17.91
N GLU A 140 -28.80 -0.80 -17.11
CA GLU A 140 -28.88 0.65 -17.34
C GLU A 140 -27.97 1.06 -18.49
N GLN A 141 -26.81 0.42 -18.61
CA GLN A 141 -25.91 0.59 -19.76
C GLN A 141 -26.49 0.00 -21.05
N ILE A 142 -27.23 -1.12 -20.98
CA ILE A 142 -27.99 -1.64 -22.13
C ILE A 142 -29.05 -0.61 -22.56
N GLN A 143 -29.84 -0.07 -21.62
CA GLN A 143 -30.87 0.93 -21.94
C GLN A 143 -30.30 2.20 -22.59
N ALA A 144 -29.14 2.67 -22.15
CA ALA A 144 -28.49 3.85 -22.72
C ALA A 144 -28.02 3.66 -24.18
N ASN A 145 -27.95 2.42 -24.68
CA ASN A 145 -27.38 2.08 -25.99
C ASN A 145 -28.36 1.39 -26.96
N VAL A 146 -29.66 1.33 -26.63
CA VAL A 146 -30.71 0.82 -27.52
C VAL A 146 -31.57 1.96 -28.08
N LYS A 147 -32.27 1.69 -29.20
CA LYS A 147 -33.14 2.68 -29.87
C LYS A 147 -34.53 2.83 -29.22
N ASP A 148 -34.91 1.86 -28.40
CA ASP A 148 -36.19 1.82 -27.70
C ASP A 148 -35.98 2.35 -26.27
N PRO A 149 -36.56 3.51 -25.90
CA PRO A 149 -36.35 4.11 -24.58
C PRO A 149 -37.06 3.37 -23.44
N GLU A 150 -38.02 2.48 -23.74
CA GLU A 150 -38.87 1.80 -22.76
C GLU A 150 -38.42 0.34 -22.51
N LEU A 151 -37.46 -0.18 -23.29
CA LEU A 151 -37.02 -1.58 -23.30
C LEU A 151 -36.69 -2.16 -21.90
N ARG A 152 -36.01 -1.40 -21.04
CA ARG A 152 -35.65 -1.80 -19.66
C ARG A 152 -36.85 -1.76 -18.73
N GLU A 153 -37.76 -0.81 -18.88
CA GLU A 153 -39.00 -0.76 -18.08
C GLU A 153 -39.92 -1.92 -18.45
N TRP A 154 -39.95 -2.32 -19.73
CA TRP A 154 -40.66 -3.49 -20.21
C TRP A 154 -40.07 -4.84 -19.73
N ILE A 155 -38.74 -4.94 -19.56
CA ILE A 155 -38.06 -6.18 -19.14
C ILE A 155 -37.92 -6.31 -17.61
N MET A 156 -37.74 -5.21 -16.88
CA MET A 156 -37.51 -5.26 -15.43
C MET A 156 -38.84 -5.41 -14.65
N PRO A 157 -38.98 -6.42 -13.77
CA PRO A 157 -40.28 -6.78 -13.19
C PRO A 157 -40.73 -5.80 -12.08
N ALA A 158 -41.81 -5.06 -12.34
CA ALA A 158 -42.43 -4.13 -11.38
C ALA A 158 -43.70 -4.71 -10.69
N PHE A 159 -43.75 -6.03 -10.46
CA PHE A 159 -44.89 -6.69 -9.85
C PHE A 159 -44.90 -6.54 -8.32
N SER A 160 -46.08 -6.66 -7.70
CA SER A 160 -46.25 -6.60 -6.23
C SER A 160 -45.58 -7.74 -5.45
N THR A 161 -44.95 -8.69 -6.16
CA THR A 161 -44.21 -9.83 -5.60
C THR A 161 -42.72 -9.85 -5.98
N THR A 162 -42.21 -8.84 -6.69
CA THR A 162 -40.79 -8.81 -7.11
C THR A 162 -39.85 -8.73 -5.89
N THR A 163 -38.92 -9.68 -5.78
CA THR A 163 -37.82 -9.63 -4.80
C THR A 163 -36.53 -9.06 -5.42
N PRO A 164 -35.53 -8.65 -4.60
CA PRO A 164 -34.22 -8.26 -5.12
C PRO A 164 -33.52 -9.35 -5.94
N SER A 165 -33.82 -10.63 -5.66
CA SER A 165 -33.31 -11.75 -6.45
C SER A 165 -33.93 -11.79 -7.85
N ASP A 166 -35.23 -11.53 -7.97
CA ASP A 166 -35.92 -11.48 -9.27
C ASP A 166 -35.44 -10.30 -10.12
N THR A 167 -35.10 -9.17 -9.48
CA THR A 167 -34.44 -8.03 -10.13
C THR A 167 -33.07 -8.40 -10.68
N ILE A 168 -32.25 -9.15 -9.93
CA ILE A 168 -30.94 -9.67 -10.40
C ILE A 168 -31.14 -10.69 -11.54
N VAL A 169 -32.13 -11.58 -11.43
CA VAL A 169 -32.43 -12.58 -12.47
C VAL A 169 -32.87 -11.90 -13.77
N SER A 170 -33.81 -10.95 -13.74
CA SER A 170 -34.22 -10.23 -14.96
C SER A 170 -33.07 -9.42 -15.56
N ALA A 171 -32.20 -8.83 -14.72
CA ALA A 171 -31.00 -8.16 -15.21
C ALA A 171 -30.05 -9.09 -15.99
N ILE A 172 -29.77 -10.28 -15.44
CA ILE A 172 -28.95 -11.30 -16.11
C ILE A 172 -29.63 -11.79 -17.41
N LEU A 173 -30.96 -11.93 -17.41
CA LEU A 173 -31.72 -12.31 -18.61
C LEU A 173 -31.69 -11.22 -19.69
N MET A 174 -31.77 -9.93 -19.32
CA MET A 174 -31.64 -8.79 -20.23
C MET A 174 -30.25 -8.76 -20.87
N MET A 175 -29.19 -8.96 -20.08
CA MET A 175 -27.82 -9.11 -20.58
C MET A 175 -27.72 -10.29 -21.55
N GLY A 176 -28.24 -11.46 -21.16
CA GLY A 176 -28.23 -12.69 -21.96
C GLY A 176 -28.99 -12.56 -23.29
N ALA A 177 -30.08 -11.80 -23.34
CA ALA A 177 -30.79 -11.51 -24.58
C ALA A 177 -29.97 -10.60 -25.52
N MET A 178 -29.28 -9.61 -24.97
CA MET A 178 -28.56 -8.58 -25.74
C MET A 178 -27.08 -8.89 -26.03
N GLN A 179 -26.56 -10.05 -25.59
CA GLN A 179 -25.15 -10.48 -25.71
C GLN A 179 -24.60 -10.58 -27.15
N LYS A 180 -25.45 -10.46 -28.19
CA LYS A 180 -25.03 -10.40 -29.59
C LYS A 180 -24.76 -8.98 -30.10
N TYR A 181 -25.12 -7.97 -29.30
CA TYR A 181 -24.99 -6.55 -29.62
C TYR A 181 -24.03 -5.82 -28.67
N PHE A 182 -23.90 -6.29 -27.42
CA PHE A 182 -23.01 -5.73 -26.42
C PHE A 182 -22.06 -6.80 -25.84
N SER A 183 -20.82 -6.38 -25.56
CA SER A 183 -19.86 -7.14 -24.75
C SER A 183 -19.87 -6.61 -23.33
N TYR A 184 -19.91 -7.50 -22.34
CA TYR A 184 -20.07 -7.13 -20.93
C TYR A 184 -18.77 -7.33 -20.15
N THR A 185 -18.05 -6.23 -19.91
CA THR A 185 -16.89 -6.22 -19.00
C THR A 185 -17.30 -5.59 -17.67
N MET A 186 -17.29 -6.37 -16.60
CA MET A 186 -17.51 -5.85 -15.24
C MET A 186 -16.22 -5.21 -14.72
N MET A 187 -16.10 -3.89 -14.87
CA MET A 187 -15.06 -3.11 -14.22
C MET A 187 -15.64 -2.46 -12.97
N LEU A 188 -15.04 -2.72 -11.81
CA LEU A 188 -15.39 -2.00 -10.58
C LEU A 188 -15.08 -0.52 -10.79
N MET A 189 -16.05 0.35 -10.50
CA MET A 189 -15.75 1.79 -10.47
C MET A 189 -14.68 2.03 -9.42
N CYS A 190 -13.70 2.86 -9.75
CA CYS A 190 -12.64 3.26 -8.83
C CYS A 190 -12.55 4.80 -8.83
N GLY A 191 -12.31 5.37 -7.66
CA GLY A 191 -12.27 6.81 -7.43
C GLY A 191 -12.40 7.11 -5.93
N ILE A 192 -11.60 8.07 -5.45
CA ILE A 192 -11.69 8.57 -4.08
C ILE A 192 -12.88 9.55 -4.03
N PRO A 193 -13.85 9.44 -3.09
CA PRO A 193 -14.98 10.36 -2.99
C PRO A 193 -14.56 11.79 -2.62
N THR A 194 -13.81 11.93 -1.52
CA THR A 194 -13.19 13.21 -1.11
C THR A 194 -11.79 12.97 -0.58
N VAL A 195 -10.92 13.97 -0.72
CA VAL A 195 -9.61 14.02 -0.08
C VAL A 195 -9.58 15.22 0.87
N THR A 196 -8.99 15.03 2.05
CA THR A 196 -8.68 16.09 3.02
C THR A 196 -7.18 16.13 3.26
N LEU A 197 -6.54 17.25 2.93
CA LEU A 197 -5.16 17.52 3.34
C LEU A 197 -5.17 18.33 4.63
N LEU A 198 -4.54 17.78 5.67
CA LEU A 198 -4.37 18.45 6.96
C LEU A 198 -3.14 19.39 6.97
N GLY A 199 -2.98 20.15 8.05
CA GLY A 199 -1.96 21.20 8.17
C GLY A 199 -2.36 22.51 7.47
N GLU A 200 -1.36 23.29 7.09
CA GLU A 200 -1.47 24.47 6.26
C GLU A 200 -0.71 24.29 4.94
N ARG A 201 -1.04 25.08 3.92
CA ARG A 201 -0.38 25.05 2.60
C ARG A 201 1.15 25.18 2.73
N GLU A 202 1.58 25.96 3.71
CA GLU A 202 2.97 26.25 4.05
C GLU A 202 3.72 25.01 4.54
N ASP A 203 3.05 24.08 5.26
CA ASP A 203 3.65 22.81 5.67
C ASP A 203 3.96 21.93 4.45
N TRP A 204 3.06 21.92 3.46
CA TRP A 204 3.25 21.21 2.19
C TRP A 204 4.33 21.85 1.31
N ALA A 205 4.49 23.18 1.36
CA ALA A 205 5.59 23.89 0.72
C ALA A 205 6.94 23.59 1.40
N VAL A 206 6.98 23.47 2.73
CA VAL A 206 8.16 23.00 3.48
C VAL A 206 8.46 21.53 3.16
N LEU A 207 7.43 20.69 2.99
CA LEU A 207 7.62 19.30 2.55
C LEU A 207 8.22 19.21 1.15
N LEU A 208 7.77 20.04 0.21
CA LEU A 208 8.32 20.13 -1.14
C LEU A 208 9.81 20.53 -1.12
N SER A 209 10.21 21.53 -0.33
CA SER A 209 11.62 21.96 -0.25
C SER A 209 12.55 20.91 0.39
N LYS A 210 12.03 19.97 1.19
CA LYS A 210 12.83 18.81 1.67
C LYS A 210 13.30 17.90 0.53
N LEU A 211 12.61 17.87 -0.61
CA LEU A 211 13.07 17.08 -1.77
C LEU A 211 14.41 17.57 -2.33
N ASP A 212 14.73 18.85 -2.18
CA ASP A 212 15.94 19.46 -2.75
C ASP A 212 17.23 18.89 -2.16
N LYS A 213 17.15 18.20 -1.00
CA LYS A 213 18.26 17.48 -0.39
C LYS A 213 18.46 16.04 -0.88
N ILE A 214 17.46 15.44 -1.51
CA ILE A 214 17.50 14.03 -1.92
C ILE A 214 18.50 13.79 -3.09
N PRO A 215 18.61 14.66 -4.12
CA PRO A 215 19.60 14.50 -5.20
C PRO A 215 21.07 14.44 -4.76
N GLU A 216 21.41 14.97 -3.57
CA GLU A 216 22.79 14.91 -3.04
C GLU A 216 23.25 13.47 -2.76
N LEU A 217 22.31 12.51 -2.70
CA LEU A 217 22.57 11.09 -2.43
C LEU A 217 22.85 10.25 -3.70
N GLY A 218 22.68 10.79 -4.91
CA GLY A 218 23.00 10.08 -6.17
C GLY A 218 21.90 10.07 -7.23
N GLU A 219 22.12 9.31 -8.32
CA GLU A 219 21.22 9.30 -9.49
C GLU A 219 19.84 8.69 -9.21
N GLU A 220 19.77 7.58 -8.46
CA GLU A 220 18.49 6.97 -8.07
C GLU A 220 17.67 7.86 -7.14
N PRO A 221 18.23 8.40 -6.04
CA PRO A 221 17.58 9.46 -5.25
C PRO A 221 17.13 10.67 -6.08
N THR A 222 17.93 11.10 -7.07
CA THR A 222 17.53 12.19 -7.98
C THR A 222 16.30 11.80 -8.82
N GLN A 223 16.24 10.56 -9.30
CA GLN A 223 15.09 10.04 -10.05
C GLN A 223 13.84 9.87 -9.17
N PHE A 224 14.00 9.44 -7.91
CA PHE A 224 12.92 9.39 -6.90
C PHE A 224 12.38 10.78 -6.56
N ALA A 225 13.25 11.76 -6.29
CA ALA A 225 12.86 13.15 -6.05
C ALA A 225 12.13 13.78 -7.26
N THR A 226 12.51 13.37 -8.48
CA THR A 226 11.84 13.79 -9.72
C THR A 226 10.42 13.23 -9.84
N LEU A 227 10.15 12.01 -9.34
CA LEU A 227 8.80 11.43 -9.29
C LEU A 227 7.92 12.05 -8.21
N LEU A 228 8.52 12.41 -7.06
CA LEU A 228 7.80 13.03 -5.94
C LEU A 228 7.41 14.49 -6.20
N ARG A 229 8.19 15.24 -6.98
CA ARG A 229 8.01 16.69 -7.14
C ARG A 229 6.62 17.08 -7.69
N PRO A 230 6.12 16.53 -8.82
CA PRO A 230 4.76 16.85 -9.29
C PRO A 230 3.67 16.46 -8.28
N VAL A 231 3.86 15.37 -7.53
CA VAL A 231 2.90 14.93 -6.51
C VAL A 231 2.76 15.98 -5.42
N LEU A 232 3.87 16.48 -4.86
CA LEU A 232 3.83 17.51 -3.84
C LEU A 232 3.35 18.88 -4.38
N GLU A 233 3.67 19.21 -5.64
CA GLU A 233 3.18 20.41 -6.31
C GLU A 233 1.64 20.37 -6.48
N HIS A 234 1.04 19.22 -6.83
CA HIS A 234 -0.43 19.06 -6.86
C HIS A 234 -1.08 19.01 -5.48
N PHE A 235 -0.38 18.52 -4.45
CA PHE A 235 -0.86 18.63 -3.06
C PHE A 235 -0.95 20.11 -2.64
N ILE A 236 0.04 20.95 -2.97
CA ILE A 236 -0.03 22.40 -2.75
C ILE A 236 -1.15 23.04 -3.61
N ALA A 237 -1.25 22.66 -4.89
CA ALA A 237 -2.31 23.14 -5.78
C ALA A 237 -3.73 22.74 -5.30
N SER A 238 -3.85 21.69 -4.49
CA SER A 238 -5.12 21.29 -3.85
C SER A 238 -5.59 22.30 -2.79
N PHE A 239 -4.69 23.11 -2.21
CA PHE A 239 -5.07 24.28 -1.40
C PHE A 239 -5.38 25.50 -2.28
N ASP A 240 -4.55 25.76 -3.30
CA ASP A 240 -4.65 26.96 -4.14
C ASP A 240 -5.82 26.92 -5.12
N SER A 241 -6.29 25.73 -5.52
CA SER A 241 -7.38 25.53 -6.49
C SER A 241 -8.04 24.14 -6.38
N PRO A 242 -8.69 23.81 -5.24
CA PRO A 242 -9.25 22.47 -4.94
C PRO A 242 -10.28 21.94 -5.95
N SER A 243 -10.96 22.82 -6.69
CA SER A 243 -11.99 22.44 -7.68
C SER A 243 -11.49 22.54 -9.13
N SER A 244 -10.19 22.72 -9.35
CA SER A 244 -9.62 22.78 -10.71
C SER A 244 -9.59 21.39 -11.36
N LEU A 245 -9.83 21.34 -12.68
CA LEU A 245 -9.84 20.07 -13.41
C LEU A 245 -8.49 19.34 -13.35
N SER A 246 -7.37 20.07 -13.23
CA SER A 246 -6.02 19.52 -13.03
C SER A 246 -5.87 18.82 -11.69
N VAL A 247 -6.35 19.42 -10.58
CA VAL A 247 -6.33 18.77 -9.26
C VAL A 247 -7.25 17.54 -9.24
N LEU A 248 -8.43 17.62 -9.85
CA LEU A 248 -9.36 16.49 -9.91
C LEU A 248 -8.82 15.32 -10.76
N ASP A 249 -8.19 15.61 -11.90
CA ASP A 249 -7.48 14.64 -12.75
C ASP A 249 -6.27 14.02 -12.02
N PHE A 250 -5.48 14.84 -11.30
CA PHE A 250 -4.38 14.37 -10.45
C PHE A 250 -4.86 13.33 -9.41
N TRP A 251 -5.91 13.63 -8.64
CA TRP A 251 -6.44 12.66 -7.66
C TRP A 251 -7.09 11.45 -8.34
N GLY A 252 -7.66 11.63 -9.54
CA GLY A 252 -8.13 10.53 -10.41
C GLY A 252 -7.02 9.61 -10.93
N ARG A 253 -5.77 10.10 -11.01
CA ARG A 253 -4.55 9.36 -11.41
C ARG A 253 -3.74 8.82 -10.23
N SER A 254 -4.26 8.89 -9.01
CA SER A 254 -3.58 8.37 -7.81
C SER A 254 -3.24 6.89 -7.91
N VAL A 255 -4.19 6.08 -8.39
CA VAL A 255 -4.09 4.62 -8.47
C VAL A 255 -4.68 4.12 -9.80
N HIS A 256 -4.09 3.07 -10.34
CA HIS A 256 -4.72 2.18 -11.30
C HIS A 256 -4.30 0.74 -10.96
N HIS A 257 -5.25 -0.18 -10.89
CA HIS A 257 -4.99 -1.58 -10.54
C HIS A 257 -5.32 -2.50 -11.72
N GLN A 258 -4.30 -3.20 -12.24
CA GLN A 258 -4.46 -4.20 -13.29
C GLN A 258 -4.26 -5.61 -12.72
N GLY A 259 -5.34 -6.38 -12.64
CA GLY A 259 -5.29 -7.78 -12.24
C GLY A 259 -4.64 -8.67 -13.30
N GLY A 260 -3.78 -9.61 -12.86
CA GLY A 260 -3.06 -10.54 -13.75
C GLY A 260 -3.81 -11.82 -14.12
N GLY A 261 -5.04 -12.02 -13.65
CA GLY A 261 -5.74 -13.30 -13.76
C GLY A 261 -5.06 -14.36 -12.90
N SER A 262 -4.42 -15.34 -13.54
CA SER A 262 -3.54 -16.31 -12.85
C SER A 262 -2.10 -15.80 -12.65
N GLY A 263 -1.75 -14.65 -13.23
CA GLY A 263 -0.46 -13.97 -13.05
C GLY A 263 -0.50 -12.91 -11.94
N PRO A 264 0.65 -12.28 -11.64
CA PRO A 264 0.74 -11.20 -10.66
C PRO A 264 -0.17 -10.01 -11.02
N SER A 265 -0.74 -9.38 -10.01
CA SER A 265 -1.50 -8.14 -10.15
C SER A 265 -0.61 -6.93 -9.89
N TYR A 266 -0.94 -5.80 -10.51
CA TYR A 266 -0.07 -4.62 -10.52
C TYR A 266 -0.81 -3.35 -10.14
N LEU A 267 -0.09 -2.47 -9.43
CA LEU A 267 -0.46 -1.10 -9.13
C LEU A 267 0.32 -0.14 -10.05
N SER A 268 -0.34 0.89 -10.56
CA SER A 268 0.26 2.10 -11.14
C SER A 268 -0.55 3.33 -10.70
N GLY A 269 -0.32 4.50 -11.30
CA GLY A 269 -0.77 5.80 -10.77
C GLY A 269 0.35 6.46 -9.96
N TRP A 270 0.20 7.73 -9.58
CA TRP A 270 1.31 8.46 -8.93
C TRP A 270 1.71 7.88 -7.56
N VAL A 271 0.85 7.08 -6.92
CA VAL A 271 1.16 6.41 -5.64
C VAL A 271 2.38 5.50 -5.73
N THR A 272 2.73 4.97 -6.91
CA THR A 272 3.91 4.09 -7.06
C THR A 272 5.24 4.82 -6.87
N ALA A 273 5.26 6.16 -6.87
CA ALA A 273 6.44 6.92 -6.45
C ALA A 273 6.88 6.55 -5.02
N PHE A 274 5.94 6.26 -4.11
CA PHE A 274 6.21 5.81 -2.73
C PHE A 274 6.62 4.32 -2.63
N CYS A 275 6.83 3.67 -3.78
CA CYS A 275 7.32 2.31 -3.95
C CYS A 275 8.46 2.29 -4.99
N PHE A 276 9.44 3.19 -4.82
CA PHE A 276 10.60 3.31 -5.71
C PHE A 276 11.64 2.21 -5.48
N TRP A 277 11.93 1.84 -4.23
CA TRP A 277 12.84 0.76 -3.88
C TRP A 277 12.11 -0.40 -3.21
N ASN A 278 12.56 -1.62 -3.45
CA ASN A 278 12.13 -2.79 -2.69
C ASN A 278 12.77 -2.81 -1.28
N ALA A 279 12.41 -3.79 -0.44
CA ALA A 279 12.98 -3.90 0.90
C ALA A 279 14.52 -4.11 0.90
N SER A 280 15.11 -4.54 -0.21
CA SER A 280 16.54 -4.68 -0.44
C SER A 280 17.23 -3.43 -1.00
N GLY A 281 16.51 -2.32 -1.16
CA GLY A 281 17.04 -1.07 -1.71
C GLY A 281 17.28 -1.11 -3.22
N GLU A 282 16.82 -2.15 -3.93
CA GLU A 282 16.91 -2.25 -5.38
C GLU A 282 15.77 -1.44 -6.03
N PRO A 283 16.03 -0.64 -7.09
CA PRO A 283 15.01 0.20 -7.71
C PRO A 283 13.97 -0.63 -8.47
N LEU A 284 12.70 -0.45 -8.12
CA LEU A 284 11.53 -0.94 -8.85
C LEU A 284 11.21 -0.06 -10.09
N TYR A 285 11.83 1.12 -10.19
CA TYR A 285 11.69 2.02 -11.32
C TYR A 285 12.69 1.71 -12.43
N HIS A 286 12.18 1.40 -13.64
CA HIS A 286 13.00 1.22 -14.84
C HIS A 286 12.42 2.05 -15.99
N LYS A 287 13.28 2.84 -16.66
CA LYS A 287 12.86 3.79 -17.71
C LYS A 287 12.17 3.09 -18.90
N ASP A 288 12.65 1.91 -19.29
CA ASP A 288 12.05 1.13 -20.39
C ASP A 288 10.64 0.62 -20.05
N SER A 289 10.39 0.21 -18.80
CA SER A 289 9.07 -0.22 -18.32
C SER A 289 8.03 0.91 -18.33
N VAL A 290 8.48 2.16 -18.20
CA VAL A 290 7.64 3.36 -18.33
C VAL A 290 7.39 3.67 -19.81
N GLY A 291 8.41 3.58 -20.66
CA GLY A 291 8.33 3.84 -22.10
C GLY A 291 7.37 2.93 -22.89
N GLN A 292 7.12 1.71 -22.40
CA GLN A 292 6.15 0.76 -22.98
C GLN A 292 4.66 1.18 -22.79
N GLY A 293 4.38 2.34 -22.18
CA GLY A 293 3.02 2.84 -21.97
C GLY A 293 2.22 2.07 -20.90
N HIS A 294 2.91 1.28 -20.07
CA HIS A 294 2.30 0.53 -18.97
C HIS A 294 2.20 1.34 -17.66
N GLY A 295 2.88 2.48 -17.58
CA GLY A 295 2.87 3.38 -16.44
C GLY A 295 1.69 4.35 -16.39
N CYS A 296 1.73 5.28 -15.42
CA CYS A 296 0.92 6.50 -15.46
C CYS A 296 1.80 7.67 -15.94
N ASN A 297 1.20 8.74 -16.49
CA ASN A 297 1.89 9.99 -16.78
C ASN A 297 1.18 11.16 -16.08
N LEU A 298 1.95 11.99 -15.39
CA LEU A 298 1.53 13.23 -14.74
C LEU A 298 2.57 14.30 -15.11
N ASP A 299 2.13 15.39 -15.75
CA ASP A 299 2.96 16.53 -16.15
C ASP A 299 4.25 16.17 -16.93
N GLY A 300 4.16 15.12 -17.75
CA GLY A 300 5.29 14.60 -18.54
C GLY A 300 6.14 13.58 -17.81
N VAL A 301 6.06 13.51 -16.47
CA VAL A 301 6.74 12.52 -15.63
C VAL A 301 5.99 11.18 -15.70
N GLY A 302 6.71 10.10 -16.00
CA GLY A 302 6.14 8.75 -16.12
C GLY A 302 6.44 7.90 -14.88
N TYR A 303 5.41 7.24 -14.35
CA TYR A 303 5.42 6.46 -13.10
C TYR A 303 5.36 4.96 -13.40
N HIS A 304 6.17 4.16 -12.72
CA HIS A 304 6.29 2.71 -12.95
C HIS A 304 5.10 1.91 -12.38
N ARG A 305 5.09 0.61 -12.70
CA ARG A 305 4.22 -0.39 -12.08
C ARG A 305 4.93 -1.10 -10.95
N VAL A 306 4.16 -1.53 -9.95
CA VAL A 306 4.63 -2.34 -8.82
C VAL A 306 3.72 -3.57 -8.68
N ASP A 307 4.30 -4.76 -8.50
CA ASP A 307 3.53 -5.97 -8.15
C ASP A 307 2.88 -5.76 -6.77
N THR A 308 1.59 -6.07 -6.62
CA THR A 308 0.80 -5.81 -5.41
C THR A 308 1.28 -6.53 -4.15
N ASP A 309 2.10 -7.57 -4.31
CA ASP A 309 2.73 -8.35 -3.25
C ASP A 309 4.24 -8.04 -3.12
N SER A 310 4.76 -7.12 -3.94
CA SER A 310 6.12 -6.53 -3.83
C SER A 310 6.09 -5.05 -3.43
N ILE A 311 4.93 -4.56 -2.94
CA ILE A 311 4.82 -3.23 -2.32
C ILE A 311 5.69 -3.25 -1.04
N PRO A 312 6.74 -2.41 -0.93
CA PRO A 312 7.63 -2.38 0.23
C PRO A 312 6.90 -1.89 1.49
N SER A 313 7.44 -2.22 2.66
CA SER A 313 6.88 -1.74 3.94
C SER A 313 6.96 -0.21 4.06
N GLY A 314 5.95 0.40 4.65
CA GLY A 314 5.91 1.83 4.97
C GLY A 314 6.67 2.19 6.26
N PHE A 315 7.51 1.28 6.73
CA PHE A 315 8.25 1.34 7.98
C PHE A 315 9.62 0.66 7.82
N ASN A 316 10.55 1.01 8.71
CA ASN A 316 11.88 0.42 8.79
C ASN A 316 12.13 -0.12 10.20
N THR A 317 13.14 -0.98 10.33
CA THR A 317 13.54 -1.63 11.57
C THR A 317 15.00 -1.33 11.88
N VAL A 318 15.33 -1.09 13.15
CA VAL A 318 16.71 -0.87 13.61
C VAL A 318 17.00 -1.73 14.85
N PRO A 319 18.08 -2.54 14.87
CA PRO A 319 18.50 -3.26 16.06
C PRO A 319 19.08 -2.30 17.10
N VAL A 320 18.72 -2.48 18.36
CA VAL A 320 19.12 -1.64 19.49
C VAL A 320 19.51 -2.55 20.66
N ASN A 321 20.72 -2.36 21.21
CA ASN A 321 21.14 -3.02 22.44
C ASN A 321 20.88 -2.07 23.62
N VAL A 322 20.09 -2.50 24.59
CA VAL A 322 19.77 -1.73 25.81
C VAL A 322 20.52 -2.33 26.97
N ASN A 323 21.40 -1.56 27.62
CA ASN A 323 22.06 -1.96 28.86
C ASN A 323 21.35 -1.28 30.05
N ASP A 324 20.54 -2.04 30.78
CA ASP A 324 19.88 -1.60 32.02
C ASP A 324 20.71 -2.08 33.22
N ASN A 325 21.47 -1.15 33.81
CA ASN A 325 22.26 -1.38 35.04
C ASN A 325 23.19 -2.62 34.98
N GLY A 326 23.71 -2.97 33.80
CA GLY A 326 24.56 -4.13 33.55
C GLY A 326 23.83 -5.37 33.00
N HIS A 327 22.52 -5.32 32.79
CA HIS A 327 21.77 -6.34 32.06
C HIS A 327 21.55 -5.90 30.61
N GLU A 328 21.95 -6.73 29.64
CA GLU A 328 21.88 -6.38 28.22
C GLU A 328 20.71 -7.07 27.51
N TYR A 329 19.78 -6.26 27.03
CA TYR A 329 18.65 -6.68 26.19
C TYR A 329 18.97 -6.41 24.73
N HIS A 330 18.93 -7.45 23.90
CA HIS A 330 18.94 -7.32 22.46
C HIS A 330 17.52 -7.04 21.98
N THR A 331 17.32 -5.90 21.32
CA THR A 331 15.98 -5.42 20.91
C THR A 331 15.99 -4.94 19.47
N VAL A 332 14.80 -4.77 18.90
CA VAL A 332 14.59 -4.10 17.61
C VAL A 332 13.52 -3.04 17.81
N MET A 333 13.77 -1.83 17.28
CA MET A 333 12.76 -0.81 17.12
C MET A 333 12.20 -0.84 15.70
N VAL A 334 10.89 -0.63 15.56
CA VAL A 334 10.15 -0.56 14.30
C VAL A 334 9.44 0.79 14.26
N ALA A 335 9.55 1.56 13.17
CA ALA A 335 8.87 2.86 13.07
C ALA A 335 8.46 3.19 11.63
N GLY A 336 7.26 3.75 11.46
CA GLY A 336 6.75 4.22 10.17
C GLY A 336 5.22 4.25 10.09
N LEU A 337 4.68 4.03 8.89
CA LEU A 337 3.25 4.02 8.58
C LEU A 337 2.71 2.60 8.60
N VAL A 338 2.12 2.24 9.73
CA VAL A 338 1.95 0.86 10.21
C VAL A 338 0.49 0.43 10.31
N GLY A 339 -0.44 1.32 9.99
CA GLY A 339 -1.86 1.05 10.03
C GLY A 339 -2.70 2.03 9.21
N ILE A 340 -4.00 1.77 9.20
CA ILE A 340 -5.03 2.61 8.60
C ILE A 340 -6.10 2.82 9.68
N GLN A 341 -6.31 4.08 10.08
CA GLN A 341 -7.39 4.45 10.99
C GLN A 341 -8.64 4.73 10.16
N ALA A 342 -9.78 4.20 10.60
CA ALA A 342 -11.09 4.50 10.04
C ALA A 342 -11.94 5.35 11.00
N SER A 343 -12.73 6.25 10.43
CA SER A 343 -13.60 7.19 11.13
C SER A 343 -14.91 7.44 10.38
N THR A 344 -15.90 8.00 11.07
CA THR A 344 -17.19 8.40 10.48
C THR A 344 -16.99 9.70 9.69
N GLY A 345 -17.14 9.64 8.38
CA GLY A 345 -17.03 10.79 7.49
C GLY A 345 -18.31 11.62 7.35
N PRO A 346 -18.27 12.66 6.49
CA PRO A 346 -19.45 13.46 6.17
C PRO A 346 -20.54 12.60 5.53
N SER A 347 -21.77 12.73 6.03
CA SER A 347 -22.94 12.03 5.51
C SER A 347 -23.35 12.55 4.13
N ALA A 348 -22.81 11.96 3.07
CA ALA A 348 -23.39 12.09 1.73
C ALA A 348 -24.85 11.57 1.72
N GLU A 349 -25.73 12.21 0.94
CA GLU A 349 -27.18 11.98 0.89
C GLU A 349 -27.58 10.64 0.21
N SER A 350 -27.06 9.52 0.70
CA SER A 350 -27.37 8.17 0.24
C SER A 350 -28.46 7.55 1.13
N PRO A 351 -29.68 7.25 0.61
CA PRO A 351 -30.83 6.84 1.43
C PRO A 351 -30.66 5.56 2.28
N ASN A 352 -29.63 4.76 2.02
CA ASN A 352 -29.42 3.43 2.61
C ASN A 352 -28.20 3.34 3.57
N LYS A 353 -27.66 4.46 4.06
CA LYS A 353 -26.53 4.43 5.01
C LYS A 353 -26.97 4.29 6.47
N GLU A 354 -26.37 3.33 7.16
CA GLU A 354 -26.39 3.27 8.63
C GLU A 354 -25.59 4.45 9.22
N ALA A 355 -26.17 5.12 10.21
CA ALA A 355 -25.51 6.18 10.96
C ALA A 355 -24.33 5.61 11.78
N GLY A 356 -23.17 6.25 11.71
CA GLY A 356 -21.93 5.74 12.33
C GLY A 356 -21.13 4.77 11.45
N SER A 357 -21.47 4.61 10.16
CA SER A 357 -20.66 3.84 9.22
C SER A 357 -19.27 4.47 9.03
N LEU A 358 -18.22 3.80 9.54
CA LEU A 358 -16.83 4.14 9.30
C LEU A 358 -16.57 4.12 7.78
N ASN A 359 -16.23 5.27 7.20
CA ASN A 359 -16.16 5.46 5.74
C ASN A 359 -15.09 6.48 5.30
N THR A 360 -14.39 7.06 6.27
CA THR A 360 -13.19 7.89 6.07
C THR A 360 -12.00 7.14 6.62
N ILE A 361 -10.87 7.18 5.91
CA ILE A 361 -9.63 6.50 6.31
C ILE A 361 -8.42 7.43 6.25
N GLN A 362 -7.43 7.17 7.11
CA GLN A 362 -6.17 7.89 7.14
C GLN A 362 -4.99 6.95 7.49
N PRO A 363 -3.77 7.18 6.98
CA PRO A 363 -2.58 6.47 7.42
C PRO A 363 -2.34 6.67 8.92
N VAL A 364 -1.75 5.67 9.57
CA VAL A 364 -1.35 5.74 10.99
C VAL A 364 0.16 5.57 11.10
N ALA A 365 0.82 6.64 11.56
CA ALA A 365 2.20 6.58 12.00
C ALA A 365 2.30 5.97 13.41
N GLY A 366 3.32 5.18 13.67
CA GLY A 366 3.59 4.62 15.00
C GLY A 366 4.90 3.85 15.08
N TRP A 367 5.21 3.36 16.27
CA TRP A 367 6.44 2.61 16.54
C TRP A 367 6.27 1.53 17.61
N TRP A 368 7.15 0.54 17.57
CA TRP A 368 7.33 -0.50 18.60
C TRP A 368 8.80 -0.67 18.95
N MET A 369 9.05 -1.21 20.13
CA MET A 369 10.32 -1.78 20.54
C MET A 369 10.04 -3.19 21.09
N TYR A 370 10.77 -4.20 20.63
CA TYR A 370 10.60 -5.58 21.09
C TYR A 370 11.94 -6.26 21.37
N GLU A 371 11.95 -7.18 22.34
CA GLU A 371 13.11 -8.01 22.67
C GLU A 371 13.17 -9.21 21.69
N ILE A 372 14.38 -9.57 21.25
CA ILE A 372 14.62 -10.79 20.47
C ILE A 372 15.20 -11.91 21.34
N ASP A 373 14.99 -13.16 20.95
CA ASP A 373 15.78 -14.26 21.49
C ASP A 373 17.11 -14.33 20.73
N SER A 374 18.18 -13.85 21.37
CA SER A 374 19.53 -13.80 20.77
C SER A 374 20.03 -15.18 20.33
N ALA A 375 19.70 -16.26 21.06
CA ALA A 375 20.16 -17.60 20.72
C ALA A 375 19.42 -18.16 19.50
N ALA A 376 18.13 -17.85 19.35
CA ALA A 376 17.36 -18.18 18.16
C ALA A 376 17.83 -17.38 16.93
N GLU A 377 18.10 -16.08 17.09
CA GLU A 377 18.60 -15.22 16.01
C GLU A 377 20.03 -15.61 15.58
N GLU A 378 20.93 -15.91 16.52
CA GLU A 378 22.28 -16.43 16.20
C GLU A 378 22.21 -17.75 15.42
N ALA A 379 21.30 -18.66 15.81
CA ALA A 379 21.08 -19.92 15.09
C ALA A 379 20.56 -19.67 13.67
N ARG A 380 19.56 -18.79 13.50
CA ARG A 380 19.01 -18.39 12.19
C ARG A 380 20.07 -17.76 11.29
N GLN A 381 20.88 -16.84 11.82
CA GLN A 381 21.96 -16.18 11.08
C GLN A 381 23.15 -17.11 10.80
N LYS A 382 23.33 -18.19 11.57
CA LYS A 382 24.25 -19.26 11.21
C LYS A 382 23.69 -20.09 10.05
N GLU A 383 22.46 -20.59 10.15
CA GLU A 383 21.84 -21.43 9.10
C GLU A 383 21.77 -20.68 7.76
N LYS A 384 21.43 -19.39 7.77
CA LYS A 384 21.50 -18.54 6.57
C LYS A 384 22.90 -18.49 5.94
N ARG A 385 23.97 -18.33 6.73
CA ARG A 385 25.36 -18.33 6.23
C ARG A 385 25.77 -19.68 5.69
N ASP A 386 25.40 -20.76 6.36
CA ASP A 386 25.68 -22.14 5.93
C ASP A 386 24.99 -22.44 4.57
N LEU A 387 23.73 -22.01 4.40
CA LEU A 387 22.98 -22.13 3.14
C LEU A 387 23.57 -21.27 2.01
N GLN A 388 23.94 -20.01 2.30
CA GLN A 388 24.53 -19.10 1.32
C GLN A 388 25.90 -19.62 0.83
N ALA A 389 26.72 -20.17 1.72
CA ALA A 389 28.00 -20.79 1.34
C ALA A 389 27.80 -22.01 0.42
N GLU A 390 26.76 -22.82 0.61
CA GLU A 390 26.42 -23.91 -0.31
C GLU A 390 25.93 -23.37 -1.67
N MET A 391 25.09 -22.33 -1.68
CA MET A 391 24.62 -21.66 -2.89
C MET A 391 25.75 -21.09 -3.74
N ASP A 392 26.73 -20.41 -3.11
CA ASP A 392 27.86 -19.84 -3.83
C ASP A 392 28.86 -20.92 -4.28
N THR A 393 29.00 -22.01 -3.51
CA THR A 393 29.75 -23.20 -3.97
C THR A 393 29.14 -23.80 -5.25
N ILE A 394 27.81 -23.86 -5.35
CA ILE A 394 27.14 -24.32 -6.58
C ILE A 394 27.41 -23.37 -7.76
N LYS A 395 27.35 -22.04 -7.54
CA LYS A 395 27.64 -21.04 -8.59
C LYS A 395 29.06 -21.14 -9.18
N MET A 396 30.03 -21.72 -8.46
CA MET A 396 31.39 -21.93 -8.97
C MET A 396 31.46 -22.98 -10.10
N HIS A 397 30.46 -23.83 -10.27
CA HIS A 397 30.37 -24.75 -11.40
C HIS A 397 29.82 -24.02 -12.63
N ALA A 398 30.63 -23.83 -13.68
CA ALA A 398 30.24 -23.06 -14.87
C ALA A 398 28.90 -23.51 -15.51
N ASP A 399 28.60 -24.81 -15.45
CA ASP A 399 27.41 -25.43 -16.04
C ASP A 399 26.23 -25.60 -15.04
N TRP A 400 26.27 -24.97 -13.85
CA TRP A 400 25.28 -25.24 -12.79
C TRP A 400 23.82 -24.95 -13.18
N HIS A 401 23.61 -23.98 -14.08
CA HIS A 401 22.29 -23.64 -14.62
C HIS A 401 21.70 -24.74 -15.52
N SER A 402 22.54 -25.55 -16.17
CA SER A 402 22.14 -26.61 -17.11
C SER A 402 22.23 -28.01 -16.52
N ASP A 403 23.03 -28.24 -15.47
CA ASP A 403 22.90 -29.43 -14.62
C ASP A 403 21.63 -29.31 -13.76
N THR A 404 20.64 -30.17 -14.05
CA THR A 404 19.34 -30.15 -13.36
C THR A 404 19.47 -30.36 -11.85
N LYS A 405 20.43 -31.15 -11.37
CA LYS A 405 20.59 -31.41 -9.93
C LYS A 405 21.20 -30.23 -9.20
N LEU A 406 22.19 -29.57 -9.82
CA LEU A 406 22.78 -28.35 -9.26
C LEU A 406 21.77 -27.20 -9.25
N SER A 407 21.02 -27.04 -10.34
CA SER A 407 19.94 -26.04 -10.46
C SER A 407 18.82 -26.30 -9.44
N ASP A 408 18.26 -27.51 -9.36
CA ASP A 408 17.21 -27.88 -8.39
C ASP A 408 17.68 -27.70 -6.94
N ARG A 409 18.93 -28.08 -6.62
CA ARG A 409 19.51 -27.88 -5.29
C ARG A 409 19.67 -26.39 -4.99
N TYR A 410 20.19 -25.60 -5.93
CA TYR A 410 20.33 -24.15 -5.78
C TYR A 410 18.99 -23.47 -5.49
N TRP A 411 17.94 -23.76 -6.27
CA TRP A 411 16.61 -23.19 -6.04
C TRP A 411 15.96 -23.68 -4.74
N THR A 412 16.25 -24.92 -4.32
CA THR A 412 15.85 -25.44 -3.00
C THR A 412 16.53 -24.67 -1.87
N LEU A 413 17.84 -24.43 -1.97
CA LEU A 413 18.60 -23.65 -0.99
C LEU A 413 18.12 -22.19 -0.93
N CYS A 414 17.87 -21.55 -2.09
CA CYS A 414 17.24 -20.24 -2.15
C CYS A 414 15.89 -20.24 -1.41
N SER A 415 15.04 -21.26 -1.64
CA SER A 415 13.76 -21.40 -0.96
C SER A 415 13.87 -21.63 0.55
N MET A 416 14.98 -22.22 1.03
CA MET A 416 15.27 -22.36 2.47
C MET A 416 15.77 -21.05 3.06
N HIS A 417 16.75 -20.41 2.43
CA HIS A 417 17.30 -19.11 2.85
C HIS A 417 16.22 -18.03 2.92
N GLN A 418 15.30 -17.98 1.94
CA GLN A 418 14.19 -17.02 1.94
C GLN A 418 13.17 -17.31 3.07
N LYS A 419 12.91 -18.59 3.39
CA LYS A 419 12.04 -18.94 4.53
C LYS A 419 12.62 -18.44 5.83
N LEU A 420 13.93 -18.55 6.03
CA LEU A 420 14.63 -18.01 7.21
C LEU A 420 14.65 -16.47 7.26
N GLU A 421 14.09 -15.75 6.27
CA GLU A 421 13.85 -14.31 6.40
C GLU A 421 12.37 -13.96 6.62
N VAL A 422 11.43 -14.77 6.11
CA VAL A 422 9.99 -14.61 6.40
C VAL A 422 9.63 -15.13 7.80
N PHE A 423 10.35 -16.12 8.30
CA PHE A 423 10.12 -16.84 9.56
C PHE A 423 11.34 -16.75 10.48
#